data_AF-A0AAE3VCN5-F1
#
_entry.id   AF-A0AAE3VCN5-F1
#
_cell.length_a   1.000
_cell.length_b   1.000
_cell.length_c   1.000
_cell.angle_alpha   90.00
_cell.angle_beta   90.00
_cell.angle_gamma   90.00
#
_symmetry.space_group_name_H-M   'P 1'
#
loop_
_entity.id
_entity.type
_entity.pdbx_description
1 polymer ?
#
loop_
_entity_poly.entity_id
_entity_poly.type
_entity_poly.pdbx_seq_one_letter_code
_entity_poly.pdbx_strand_id
1 'polypeptide(L)'
;MTTLRMDRHGPHRNEFLKNKKKILASRDICGICGKPVDKRIKYPDPLSPTIDHIIPIAKGGHPSDIANLQLVHFCCNRQKSDKILRKPGRRVEAKQEIISNRILPHSMDWTEYRGDR
;
A
#
# COMPACT_ATOMS: atom_id res chain seq x y z
N MET A 1 13.08 15.70 -13.00
CA MET A 1 12.76 16.86 -12.14
C MET A 1 12.33 16.34 -10.78
N THR A 2 13.19 16.43 -9.76
CA THR A 2 12.89 15.97 -8.40
C THR A 2 11.82 16.90 -7.83
N THR A 3 10.56 16.43 -7.80
CA THR A 3 9.45 17.21 -7.23
C THR A 3 9.79 17.54 -5.78
N LEU A 4 9.93 18.83 -5.49
CA LEU A 4 10.26 19.32 -4.16
C LEU A 4 9.18 18.81 -3.20
N ARG A 5 9.59 18.00 -2.22
CA ARG A 5 8.68 17.44 -1.21
C ARG A 5 8.19 18.57 -0.29
N MET A 6 7.03 19.13 -0.60
CA MET A 6 6.41 20.26 0.13
C MET A 6 6.09 19.94 1.60
N ASP A 7 6.03 18.67 1.97
CA ASP A 7 5.89 18.21 3.37
C ASP A 7 7.14 18.47 4.22
N ARG A 8 8.32 18.60 3.60
CA ARG A 8 9.61 18.77 4.30
C ARG A 8 9.97 20.22 4.60
N HIS A 9 9.27 21.18 3.98
CA HIS A 9 9.59 22.60 4.06
C HIS A 9 8.34 23.47 4.22
N GLY A 10 8.46 24.57 4.98
CA GLY A 10 7.43 25.60 5.06
C GLY A 10 6.22 25.27 5.96
N PRO A 11 5.07 25.96 5.76
CA PRO A 11 3.91 25.91 6.65
C PRO A 11 3.24 24.54 6.72
N HIS A 12 3.32 23.76 5.65
CA HIS A 12 2.79 22.39 5.56
C HIS A 12 3.44 21.42 6.55
N ARG A 13 4.71 21.66 6.94
CA ARG A 13 5.42 20.87 7.95
C ARG A 13 4.78 21.03 9.33
N ASN A 14 4.43 22.26 9.71
CA ASN A 14 3.82 22.53 11.01
C ASN A 14 2.45 21.86 11.13
N GLU A 15 1.65 21.93 10.07
CA GLU A 15 0.35 21.28 10.03
C GLU A 15 0.48 19.75 10.05
N PHE A 16 1.43 19.20 9.30
CA PHE A 16 1.76 17.77 9.35
C PHE A 16 2.17 17.33 10.77
N LEU A 17 3.00 18.10 11.47
CA LEU A 17 3.41 17.77 12.85
C LEU A 17 2.25 17.79 13.83
N LYS A 18 1.32 18.75 13.69
CA LYS A 18 0.07 18.80 14.49
C LYS A 18 -0.79 17.57 14.21
N ASN A 19 -1.01 17.23 12.94
CA ASN A 19 -1.84 16.10 12.56
C ASN A 19 -1.19 14.75 12.92
N LYS A 20 0.13 14.65 12.83
CA LYS A 20 0.91 13.51 13.33
C LYS A 20 0.65 13.28 14.82
N LYS A 21 0.73 14.32 15.65
CA LYS A 21 0.43 14.19 17.09
C LYS A 21 -1.01 13.75 17.35
N LYS A 22 -1.98 14.31 16.61
CA LYS A 22 -3.39 13.91 16.71
C LYS A 22 -3.60 12.43 16.37
N ILE A 23 -3.03 11.95 15.26
CA ILE A 23 -3.17 10.55 14.83
C ILE A 23 -2.48 9.58 15.78
N LEU A 24 -1.29 9.95 16.27
CA LEU A 24 -0.57 9.17 17.29
C LEU A 24 -1.30 9.14 18.63
N ALA A 25 -2.19 10.09 18.91
CA ALA A 25 -3.03 10.06 20.11
C ALA A 25 -4.33 9.25 19.89
N SER A 26 -4.93 9.34 18.71
CA SER A 26 -6.28 8.80 18.45
C SER A 26 -6.33 7.39 17.85
N ARG A 27 -5.27 6.93 17.19
CA ARG A 27 -5.25 5.63 16.50
C ARG A 27 -4.15 4.73 17.06
N ASP A 28 -4.44 3.44 17.16
CA ASP A 28 -3.50 2.40 17.61
C ASP A 28 -3.34 1.26 16.59
N ILE A 29 -4.11 1.28 15.51
CA ILE A 29 -4.16 0.21 14.50
C ILE A 29 -3.44 0.67 13.23
N CYS A 30 -2.63 -0.21 12.66
CA CYS A 30 -1.97 0.02 11.39
C CYS A 30 -2.97 -0.01 10.22
N GLY A 31 -3.02 1.07 9.43
CA GLY A 31 -3.92 1.20 8.27
C GLY A 31 -3.59 0.28 7.08
N ILE A 32 -2.43 -0.38 7.08
CA ILE A 32 -2.00 -1.31 6.01
C ILE A 32 -2.25 -2.76 6.42
N CYS A 33 -1.74 -3.19 7.58
CA CYS A 33 -1.80 -4.59 8.01
C CYS A 33 -2.92 -4.90 9.02
N GLY A 34 -3.61 -3.87 9.55
CA GLY A 34 -4.69 -4.05 10.52
C GLY A 34 -4.25 -4.48 11.92
N LYS A 35 -2.95 -4.63 12.18
CA LYS A 35 -2.40 -5.02 13.50
C LYS A 35 -2.17 -3.80 14.39
N PRO A 36 -2.21 -3.96 15.72
CA PRO A 36 -1.86 -2.88 16.65
C PRO A 36 -0.41 -2.43 16.45
N VAL A 37 -0.17 -1.14 16.66
CA VAL A 37 1.14 -0.49 16.56
C VAL A 37 1.60 -0.12 17.97
N ASP A 38 2.73 -0.67 18.40
CA ASP A 38 3.33 -0.27 19.67
C ASP A 38 4.06 1.08 19.50
N LYS A 39 3.53 2.11 20.17
CA LYS A 39 4.08 3.47 20.11
C LYS A 39 5.37 3.65 20.91
N ARG A 40 5.75 2.67 21.74
CA ARG A 40 6.98 2.69 22.55
C ARG A 40 8.22 2.35 21.73
N ILE A 41 8.04 1.65 20.62
CA ILE A 41 9.12 1.24 19.73
C ILE A 41 9.69 2.47 19.03
N LYS A 42 11.00 2.68 19.18
CA LYS A 42 11.71 3.80 18.53
C LYS A 42 12.14 3.42 17.11
N TYR A 43 12.14 4.41 16.23
CA TYR A 43 12.79 4.31 14.92
C TYR A 43 14.29 3.95 15.11
N PRO A 44 14.90 3.09 14.28
CA PRO A 44 14.47 2.57 12.98
C PRO A 44 13.83 1.16 12.98
N ASP A 45 13.31 0.70 14.11
CA ASP A 45 12.74 -0.65 14.20
C ASP A 45 11.59 -0.86 13.17
N PRO A 46 11.49 -2.04 12.53
CA PRO A 46 10.45 -2.34 11.55
C PRO A 46 9.01 -2.13 12.06
N LEU A 47 8.76 -2.36 13.35
CA LEU A 47 7.46 -2.20 13.98
C LEU A 47 7.26 -0.80 14.59
N SER A 48 8.21 0.12 14.41
CA SER A 48 8.08 1.49 14.90
C SER A 48 6.89 2.23 14.24
N PRO A 49 6.19 3.09 15.00
CA PRO A 49 5.06 3.86 14.50
C PRO A 49 5.52 4.93 13.51
N THR A 50 4.94 4.91 12.31
CA THR A 50 5.19 5.89 11.26
C THR A 50 3.86 6.43 10.73
N ILE A 51 3.84 7.68 10.27
CA ILE A 51 2.68 8.25 9.58
C ILE A 51 2.91 8.11 8.07
N ASP A 52 1.98 7.46 7.39
CA ASP A 52 1.97 7.28 5.93
C ASP A 52 0.90 8.17 5.28
N HIS A 53 1.20 8.61 4.06
CA HIS A 53 0.25 9.28 3.19
C HIS A 53 -0.50 8.23 2.35
N ILE A 54 -1.81 8.12 2.53
CA ILE A 54 -2.66 7.15 1.81
C ILE A 54 -2.45 7.31 0.30
N ILE A 55 -2.56 8.55 -0.19
CA ILE A 55 -2.18 8.97 -1.52
C ILE A 55 -0.77 9.56 -1.43
N PRO A 56 0.25 8.94 -2.06
CA PRO A 56 1.59 9.48 -2.09
C PRO A 56 1.62 10.90 -2.67
N ILE A 57 2.44 11.77 -2.08
CA ILE A 57 2.61 13.16 -2.55
C ILE A 57 3.05 13.21 -4.02
N ALA A 58 3.88 12.25 -4.45
CA ALA A 58 4.32 12.13 -5.84
C ALA A 58 3.16 11.91 -6.84
N LYS A 59 1.99 11.47 -6.36
CA LYS A 59 0.77 11.23 -7.15
C LYS A 59 -0.31 12.30 -6.92
N GLY A 60 0.06 13.46 -6.36
CA GLY A 60 -0.86 14.57 -6.11
C GLY A 60 -1.58 14.50 -4.76
N GLY A 61 -1.14 13.64 -3.83
CA GLY A 61 -1.68 13.61 -2.48
C GLY A 61 -1.34 14.88 -1.69
N HIS A 62 -2.31 15.41 -0.94
CA HIS A 62 -2.08 16.60 -0.12
C HIS A 62 -1.11 16.28 1.04
N PRO A 63 -0.07 17.09 1.28
CA PRO A 63 1.02 16.78 2.23
C PRO A 63 0.59 16.86 3.70
N SER A 64 -0.42 17.68 4.02
CA SER A 64 -0.81 18.00 5.40
C SER A 64 -2.23 17.58 5.77
N ASP A 65 -3.01 17.03 4.84
CA ASP A 65 -4.42 16.74 5.07
C ASP A 65 -4.57 15.53 5.99
N ILE A 66 -5.30 15.68 7.10
CA ILE A 66 -5.53 14.61 8.08
C ILE A 66 -6.27 13.41 7.47
N ALA A 67 -7.11 13.65 6.45
CA ALA A 67 -7.80 12.58 5.74
C ALA A 67 -6.84 11.73 4.90
N ASN A 68 -5.73 12.30 4.45
CA ASN A 68 -4.69 11.61 3.69
C ASN A 68 -3.62 10.95 4.59
N LEU A 69 -3.69 11.10 5.92
CA LEU A 69 -2.70 10.57 6.85
C LEU A 69 -3.23 9.37 7.64
N GLN A 70 -2.40 8.34 7.77
CA GLN A 70 -2.71 7.13 8.53
C GLN A 70 -1.53 6.64 9.38
N LEU A 71 -1.84 5.98 10.49
CA LEU A 71 -0.84 5.32 11.34
C LEU A 71 -0.49 3.97 10.72
N VAL A 72 0.81 3.70 10.58
CA VAL A 72 1.31 2.42 10.05
C VAL A 72 2.62 2.01 10.74
N HIS A 73 2.99 0.75 10.63
CA HIS A 73 4.35 0.31 10.97
C HIS A 73 5.35 0.83 9.94
N PHE A 74 6.60 1.04 10.34
CA PHE A 74 7.68 1.45 9.46
C PHE A 74 7.92 0.45 8.31
N CYS A 75 7.88 -0.85 8.59
CA CYS A 75 8.02 -1.89 7.57
C CYS A 75 6.87 -1.86 6.55
N CYS A 76 5.63 -1.66 7.01
CA CYS A 76 4.45 -1.56 6.15
C CYS A 76 4.54 -0.33 5.25
N ASN A 77 4.94 0.82 5.80
CA ASN A 77 5.17 2.05 5.04
C ASN A 77 6.21 1.83 3.92
N ARG A 78 7.35 1.21 4.29
CA ARG A 78 8.43 0.91 3.35
C ARG A 78 7.98 -0.04 2.24
N GLN A 79 7.16 -1.04 2.57
CA GLN A 79 6.62 -1.98 1.59
C GLN A 79 5.60 -1.33 0.65
N LYS A 80 4.76 -0.42 1.14
CA LYS A 80 3.79 0.33 0.34
C LYS A 80 4.48 1.24 -0.68
N SER A 81 5.52 1.97 -0.28
CA SER A 81 6.23 2.92 -1.16
C SER A 81 5.23 3.91 -1.82
N ASP A 82 5.36 4.15 -3.13
CA ASP A 82 4.48 5.00 -3.94
C ASP A 82 3.27 4.23 -4.52
N LYS A 83 3.04 2.99 -4.11
CA LYS A 83 1.93 2.17 -4.62
C LYS A 83 0.63 2.63 -3.96
N ILE A 84 -0.36 2.96 -4.79
CA ILE A 84 -1.73 3.19 -4.32
C ILE A 84 -2.37 1.81 -4.25
N LEU A 85 -2.55 1.30 -3.02
CA LEU A 85 -3.29 0.08 -2.80
C LEU A 85 -4.75 0.36 -3.18
N ARG A 86 -5.17 -0.11 -4.36
CA ARG A 86 -6.61 -0.24 -4.65
C ARG A 86 -7.16 -1.17 -3.58
N LYS A 87 -8.17 -0.71 -2.84
CA LYS A 87 -8.92 -1.61 -1.94
C LYS A 87 -9.30 -2.86 -2.74
N PRO A 88 -9.13 -4.08 -2.21
CA PRO A 88 -9.62 -5.31 -2.83
C PRO A 88 -11.16 -5.42 -2.82
N GLY A 89 -11.87 -4.29 -2.93
CA GLY A 89 -13.32 -4.16 -2.87
C GLY A 89 -13.96 -3.63 -4.16
N ARG A 90 -13.18 -3.34 -5.20
CA ARG A 90 -13.72 -3.34 -6.57
C ARG A 90 -13.13 -4.56 -7.22
N ARG A 91 -13.95 -5.59 -7.47
CA ARG A 91 -13.62 -6.69 -8.37
C ARG A 91 -12.90 -6.06 -9.57
N VAL A 92 -11.59 -6.23 -9.66
CA VAL A 92 -10.97 -6.23 -10.98
C VAL A 92 -11.59 -7.48 -11.56
N GLU A 93 -12.52 -7.26 -12.48
CA GLU A 93 -13.26 -8.29 -13.19
C GLU A 93 -12.28 -9.44 -13.44
N ALA A 94 -12.66 -10.63 -12.98
CA ALA A 94 -11.93 -11.84 -13.28
C ALA A 94 -11.60 -11.74 -14.76
N LYS A 95 -10.31 -11.68 -15.08
CA LYS A 95 -9.82 -11.66 -16.45
C LYS A 95 -10.38 -12.93 -17.06
N GLN A 96 -11.55 -12.85 -17.70
CA GLN A 96 -12.15 -13.97 -18.40
C GLN A 96 -11.14 -14.26 -19.48
N GLU A 97 -10.36 -15.32 -19.29
CA GLU A 97 -9.49 -15.80 -20.35
C GLU A 97 -10.41 -16.14 -21.51
N ILE A 98 -10.34 -15.30 -22.54
CA ILE A 98 -11.08 -15.49 -23.77
C ILE A 98 -10.61 -16.84 -24.30
N ILE A 99 -11.48 -17.86 -24.23
CA ILE A 99 -11.25 -19.13 -24.90
C ILE A 99 -11.10 -18.78 -26.39
N SER A 100 -9.85 -18.76 -26.85
CA SER A 100 -9.46 -18.52 -28.22
C SER A 100 -9.14 -19.87 -28.85
N ASN A 101 -9.35 -20.02 -30.16
CA ASN A 101 -8.93 -21.23 -30.90
C ASN A 101 -7.43 -21.60 -30.74
N ARG A 102 -6.63 -20.74 -30.09
CA ARG A 102 -5.21 -20.95 -29.77
C ARG A 102 -4.97 -21.51 -28.37
N ILE A 103 -5.97 -21.54 -27.49
CA ILE A 103 -5.90 -22.04 -26.10
C ILE A 103 -7.16 -22.87 -25.85
N LEU A 104 -7.34 -23.94 -26.64
CA LEU A 104 -8.36 -24.93 -26.34
C LEU A 104 -7.84 -25.89 -25.27
N PRO A 105 -8.65 -26.22 -24.26
CA PRO A 105 -8.32 -27.32 -23.36
C PRO A 105 -8.28 -28.62 -24.17
N HIS A 106 -7.13 -29.27 -24.20
CA HIS A 106 -7.01 -30.61 -24.77
C HIS A 106 -7.68 -31.61 -23.82
N SER A 107 -8.39 -32.59 -24.37
CA SER A 107 -9.10 -33.63 -23.59
C SER A 107 -8.18 -34.66 -22.95
N MET A 108 -6.89 -34.66 -23.31
CA MET A 108 -5.87 -35.52 -22.73
C MET A 108 -4.52 -34.78 -22.66
N ASP A 109 -3.73 -35.12 -21.64
CA ASP A 109 -2.34 -34.66 -21.55
C ASP A 109 -1.48 -35.50 -22.50
N TRP A 110 -1.05 -34.87 -23.59
CA TRP A 110 -0.23 -35.50 -24.61
C TRP A 110 1.17 -35.88 -24.11
N THR A 111 1.64 -35.30 -23.00
CA THR A 111 2.95 -35.65 -22.41
C THR A 111 2.93 -37.04 -21.75
N GLU A 112 1.74 -37.52 -21.37
CA GLU A 112 1.52 -38.86 -20.83
C GLU A 112 1.15 -39.89 -21.90
N TYR A 113 0.94 -39.46 -23.15
CA TYR A 113 0.56 -40.37 -24.22
C TYR A 113 1.72 -41.31 -24.58
N ARG A 114 1.58 -42.57 -24.14
CA ARG A 114 2.39 -43.70 -24.59
C ARG A 114 1.54 -44.48 -25.58
N GLY A 115 1.72 -44.23 -26.88
CA GLY A 115 1.10 -45.06 -27.91
C GLY A 115 1.64 -46.48 -27.83
N ASP A 116 0.77 -47.48 -27.94
CA ASP A 116 1.16 -48.89 -27.94
C ASP A 116 2.25 -49.14 -29.00
N ARG A 117 3.45 -49.44 -28.52
CA ARG A 117 4.53 -50.08 -29.28
C ARG A 117 5.06 -51.24 -28.45
#